data_AF-A0AAW1B8V0-F1
#
_entry.id   AF-A0AAW1B8V0-F1
#
_cell.length_a   1.000
_cell.length_b   1.000
_cell.length_c   1.000
_cell.angle_alpha   90.00
_cell.angle_beta   90.00
_cell.angle_gamma   90.00
#
_symmetry.space_group_name_H-M   'P 1'
#
loop_
_entity.id
_entity.type
_entity.pdbx_description
1 polymer ?
#
loop_
_entity_poly.entity_id
_entity_poly.type
_entity_poly.pdbx_seq_one_letter_code
_entity_poly.pdbx_strand_id
1 'polypeptide(L)'
;MSQVTYCSPECRHAAWNQYHQVLCLGPSRQDPDHPLNKLEEAWRNIHYPPETSSIMLMARMVATVKQAKDKEWWIKLFSQFCHKTANEEEEIKEGTGQFL
;
A
#
# COMPACT_ATOMS: atom_id res chain seq x y z
N MET A 1 -15.82 14.87 11.48
CA MET A 1 -15.93 14.42 10.08
C MET A 1 -14.53 14.32 9.50
N SER A 2 -14.11 13.15 9.04
CA SER A 2 -12.80 12.95 8.39
C SER A 2 -12.75 13.72 7.07
N GLN A 3 -11.89 14.73 6.93
CA GLN A 3 -11.60 15.29 5.60
C GLN A 3 -10.48 14.50 4.94
N VAL A 4 -10.76 13.24 4.60
CA VAL A 4 -10.12 12.61 3.45
C VAL A 4 -10.95 13.06 2.26
N THR A 5 -10.33 13.84 1.38
CA THR A 5 -11.01 14.40 0.21
C THR A 5 -11.03 13.36 -0.91
N TYR A 6 -12.19 13.26 -1.56
CA TYR A 6 -12.39 12.46 -2.76
C TYR A 6 -12.93 13.38 -3.84
N CYS A 7 -12.61 13.09 -5.10
CA CYS A 7 -13.11 13.87 -6.23
C CYS A 7 -14.64 13.73 -6.42
N SER A 8 -15.24 12.63 -5.96
CA SER A 8 -16.68 12.40 -6.03
C SER A 8 -17.21 11.47 -4.93
N PRO A 9 -18.54 11.45 -4.68
CA PRO A 9 -19.18 10.48 -3.78
C PRO A 9 -18.92 9.03 -4.19
N GLU A 10 -18.86 8.74 -5.49
CA GLU A 10 -18.60 7.41 -6.05
C GLU A 10 -17.18 6.95 -5.72
N CYS A 11 -16.18 7.82 -5.88
CA CYS A 11 -14.81 7.52 -5.49
C CYS A 11 -14.68 7.29 -3.97
N ARG A 12 -15.40 8.07 -3.16
CA ARG A 12 -15.49 7.83 -1.72
C ARG A 12 -16.11 6.46 -1.42
N HIS A 13 -17.18 6.09 -2.10
CA HIS A 13 -17.87 4.83 -1.89
C HIS A 13 -17.02 3.63 -2.34
N ALA A 14 -16.33 3.75 -3.47
CA ALA A 14 -15.36 2.75 -3.93
C ALA A 14 -14.24 2.56 -2.91
N ALA A 15 -13.63 3.64 -2.43
CA ALA A 15 -12.60 3.58 -1.39
C ALA A 15 -13.12 2.99 -0.08
N TRP A 16 -14.34 3.38 0.34
CA TRP A 16 -15.03 2.82 1.51
C TRP A 16 -15.12 1.30 1.44
N ASN A 17 -15.64 0.79 0.33
CA ASN A 17 -15.84 -0.64 0.13
C ASN A 17 -14.53 -1.42 -0.05
N GLN A 18 -13.47 -0.77 -0.53
CA GLN A 18 -12.20 -1.44 -0.82
C GLN A 18 -11.23 -1.48 0.36
N TYR A 19 -10.95 -0.36 1.03
CA TYR A 19 -9.92 -0.29 2.08
C TYR A 19 -10.17 0.70 3.21
N HIS A 20 -11.06 1.68 3.01
CA HIS A 20 -11.15 2.82 3.91
C HIS A 20 -11.85 2.48 5.22
N GLN A 21 -12.79 1.54 5.29
CA GLN A 21 -13.42 1.16 6.56
C GLN A 21 -12.40 0.71 7.62
N VAL A 22 -11.40 -0.07 7.21
CA VAL A 22 -10.33 -0.58 8.07
C VAL A 22 -9.31 0.51 8.41
N LEU A 23 -9.04 1.43 7.49
CA LEU A 23 -8.07 2.52 7.69
C LEU A 23 -8.67 3.80 8.28
N CYS A 24 -10.00 3.88 8.40
CA CYS A 24 -10.66 5.07 8.89
C CYS A 24 -10.36 5.26 10.37
N LEU A 25 -9.52 6.24 10.68
CA LEU A 25 -9.17 6.59 12.05
C LEU A 25 -10.34 7.22 12.83
N GLY A 26 -11.36 7.74 12.14
CA GLY A 26 -12.51 8.36 12.78
C GLY A 26 -12.11 9.36 13.87
N PRO A 27 -12.64 9.22 15.10
CA PRO A 27 -12.24 10.03 16.26
C PRO A 27 -10.78 9.84 16.71
N SER A 28 -10.20 8.64 16.50
CA SER A 28 -8.83 8.28 16.90
C SER A 28 -7.75 8.92 16.02
N ARG A 29 -8.08 9.86 15.13
CA ARG A 29 -7.07 10.51 14.28
C ARG A 29 -6.00 11.25 15.08
N GLN A 30 -6.40 11.90 16.16
CA GLN A 30 -5.51 12.64 17.05
C GLN A 30 -4.98 11.78 18.20
N ASP A 31 -5.30 10.47 18.21
CA ASP A 31 -4.82 9.54 19.22
C ASP A 31 -3.39 9.12 18.86
N PRO A 32 -2.36 9.59 19.59
CA PRO A 32 -0.98 9.21 19.31
C PRO A 32 -0.74 7.72 19.57
N ASP A 33 -1.60 7.06 20.36
CA ASP A 33 -1.48 5.65 20.67
C ASP A 33 -2.09 4.74 19.59
N HIS A 34 -2.79 5.31 18.61
CA HIS A 34 -3.39 4.54 17.53
C HIS A 34 -2.31 3.82 16.70
N PRO A 35 -2.46 2.51 16.40
CA PRO A 35 -1.41 1.72 15.73
C PRO A 35 -0.90 2.30 14.40
N LEU A 36 -1.79 2.88 13.58
CA LEU A 36 -1.39 3.51 12.32
C LEU A 36 -0.56 4.79 12.53
N ASN A 37 -0.83 5.56 13.58
CA ASN A 37 -0.08 6.76 13.88
C ASN A 37 1.33 6.38 14.37
N LYS A 38 1.45 5.37 15.24
CA LYS A 38 2.75 4.81 15.65
C LYS A 38 3.55 4.25 14.49
N LEU A 39 2.87 3.57 13.55
CA LEU A 39 3.52 3.01 12.37
C LEU A 39 4.12 4.11 11.47
N GLU A 40 3.34 5.16 11.20
CA GLU A 40 3.79 6.29 10.40
C GLU A 40 4.96 7.03 11.08
N GLU A 41 4.88 7.25 12.39
CA GLU A 41 5.95 7.88 13.16
C GLU A 41 7.23 7.03 13.18
N ALA A 42 7.13 5.74 13.50
CA ALA A 42 8.26 4.83 13.50
C ALA A 42 8.94 4.81 12.12
N TRP A 43 8.17 4.68 11.04
CA TRP A 43 8.72 4.66 9.69
C TRP A 43 9.44 5.96 9.32
N ARG A 44 8.86 7.12 9.66
CA ARG A 44 9.48 8.44 9.46
C ARG A 44 10.84 8.58 10.16
N ASN A 45 11.00 7.91 11.29
CA ASN A 45 12.20 7.99 12.13
C ASN A 45 13.28 6.95 11.75
N ILE A 46 12.99 5.98 10.88
CA ILE A 46 13.92 4.91 10.50
C ILE A 46 14.70 5.23 9.21
N HIS A 47 14.15 6.04 8.30
CA HIS A 47 14.80 6.40 7.03
C HIS A 47 14.92 7.92 6.85
N TYR A 48 16.08 8.36 6.35
CA TYR A 48 16.30 9.73 5.86
C TYR A 48 16.53 9.69 4.34
N PRO A 49 15.83 10.53 3.54
CA PRO A 49 14.81 11.49 3.95
C PRO A 49 13.52 10.82 4.44
N PRO A 50 12.75 11.46 5.34
CA PRO A 50 11.50 10.90 5.82
C PRO A 50 10.50 10.74 4.68
N GLU A 51 10.07 9.51 4.42
CA GLU A 51 9.01 9.20 3.45
C GLU A 51 7.82 8.57 4.19
N THR A 52 6.59 9.00 3.93
CA THR A 52 5.37 8.40 4.55
C THR A 52 4.51 7.61 3.56
N SER A 53 4.77 7.74 2.26
CA SER A 53 3.92 7.17 1.20
C SER A 53 4.01 5.65 1.13
N SER A 54 5.22 5.08 1.12
CA SER A 54 5.42 3.63 1.00
C SER A 54 4.79 2.84 2.14
N ILE A 55 4.91 3.30 3.39
CA ILE A 55 4.33 2.59 4.53
C ILE A 55 2.80 2.64 4.54
N MET A 56 2.21 3.77 4.15
CA MET A 56 0.76 3.90 4.05
C MET A 56 0.19 3.13 2.85
N LEU A 57 0.98 2.90 1.80
CA LEU A 57 0.62 1.99 0.72
C LEU A 57 0.54 0.54 1.21
N MET A 58 1.52 0.08 2.00
CA MET A 58 1.47 -1.26 2.62
C MET A 58 0.26 -1.42 3.54
N ALA A 59 -0.02 -0.42 4.38
CA ALA A 59 -1.22 -0.40 5.23
C ALA A 59 -2.51 -0.51 4.39
N ARG A 60 -2.57 0.18 3.24
CA ARG A 60 -3.69 0.09 2.29
C ARG A 60 -3.83 -1.28 1.66
N MET A 61 -2.73 -1.92 1.28
CA MET A 61 -2.75 -3.30 0.76
C MET A 61 -3.34 -4.25 1.81
N VAL A 62 -2.84 -4.21 3.05
CA VAL A 62 -3.35 -5.04 4.15
C VAL A 62 -4.84 -4.77 4.42
N ALA A 63 -5.24 -3.51 4.45
CA ALA A 63 -6.64 -3.12 4.64
C ALA A 63 -7.54 -3.63 3.50
N THR A 64 -7.03 -3.61 2.27
CA THR A 64 -7.74 -4.13 1.09
C THR A 64 -8.01 -5.63 1.24
N VAL A 65 -7.00 -6.41 1.63
CA VAL A 65 -7.20 -7.85 1.90
C VAL A 65 -8.17 -8.06 3.06
N LYS A 66 -8.07 -7.27 4.13
CA LYS A 66 -8.93 -7.42 5.32
C LYS A 66 -10.41 -7.16 5.00
N GLN A 67 -10.71 -6.18 4.15
CA GLN A 67 -12.09 -5.85 3.75
C GLN A 67 -12.66 -6.73 2.65
N ALA A 68 -11.81 -7.36 1.85
CA ALA A 68 -12.24 -8.11 0.69
C ALA A 68 -13.15 -9.30 1.05
N LYS A 69 -14.13 -9.54 0.17
CA LYS A 69 -14.94 -10.77 0.20
C LYS A 69 -14.11 -11.98 -0.25
N ASP A 70 -13.34 -11.81 -1.32
CA ASP A 70 -12.40 -12.80 -1.84
C ASP A 70 -10.98 -12.37 -1.49
N LYS A 71 -10.45 -12.91 -0.39
CA LYS A 71 -9.15 -12.49 0.15
C LYS A 71 -8.02 -13.13 -0.64
N GLU A 72 -8.23 -14.37 -1.08
CA GLU A 72 -7.31 -15.20 -1.84
C GLU A 72 -6.97 -14.52 -3.17
N TRP A 73 -7.96 -13.94 -3.85
CA TRP A 73 -7.72 -13.17 -5.08
C TRP A 73 -6.78 -11.99 -4.84
N TRP A 74 -7.00 -11.19 -3.80
CA TRP A 74 -6.14 -10.04 -3.49
C TRP A 74 -4.74 -10.46 -3.05
N ILE A 75 -4.62 -11.51 -2.25
CA ILE A 75 -3.33 -12.07 -1.84
C ILE A 75 -2.55 -12.53 -3.09
N LYS A 76 -3.20 -13.28 -3.99
CA LYS A 76 -2.60 -13.72 -5.26
C LYS A 76 -2.22 -12.54 -6.16
N LEU A 77 -3.05 -11.50 -6.22
CA LEU A 77 -2.74 -10.30 -6.99
C LEU A 77 -1.51 -9.60 -6.43
N PHE A 78 -1.45 -9.39 -5.11
CA PHE A 78 -0.32 -8.72 -4.47
C PHE A 78 0.97 -9.55 -4.51
N SER A 79 0.89 -10.88 -4.48
CA SER A 79 2.08 -11.72 -4.63
C SER A 79 2.74 -11.60 -6.00
N GLN A 80 2.01 -11.19 -7.05
CA GLN A 80 2.59 -10.95 -8.37
C GLN A 80 3.61 -9.81 -8.37
N PHE A 81 3.52 -8.84 -7.44
CA PHE A 81 4.51 -7.77 -7.34
C PHE A 81 5.91 -8.31 -7.01
N CYS A 82 6.00 -9.37 -6.20
CA CYS A 82 7.29 -10.00 -5.85
C CYS A 82 7.92 -10.80 -7.00
N HIS A 83 7.11 -11.26 -7.96
CA HIS A 83 7.60 -12.08 -9.07
C HIS A 83 7.97 -11.25 -10.31
N LYS A 84 7.37 -10.08 -10.50
CA LYS A 84 7.68 -9.22 -11.65
C LYS A 84 9.02 -8.49 -11.52
N THR A 85 9.42 -8.10 -10.31
CA THR A 85 10.71 -7.43 -10.07
C THR A 85 11.92 -8.35 -10.27
N ALA A 86 11.73 -9.68 -10.23
CA ALA A 86 12.78 -10.64 -10.53
C ALA A 86 12.95 -10.89 -12.04
N ASN A 87 11.90 -10.67 -12.83
CA ASN A 87 11.91 -11.00 -14.27
C ASN A 87 12.52 -9.90 -15.14
N GLU A 88 12.65 -8.67 -14.65
CA GLU A 88 13.29 -7.57 -15.39
C GLU A 88 14.84 -7.59 -15.29
N GLU A 89 15.41 -8.36 -14.36
CA GLU A 89 16.88 -8.53 -14.24
C GLU A 89 17.42 -9.69 -15.09
N GLU A 90 16.60 -10.67 -15.49
CA GLU A 90 17.05 -11.82 -16.30
C GLU A 90 17.10 -11.55 -17.82
N GLU A 91 16.32 -10.60 -18.35
CA GLU A 91 16.34 -10.29 -19.81
C GLU A 91 17.51 -9.40 -20.27
N ILE A 92 18.35 -8.86 -19.38
CA ILE A 92 19.47 -7.97 -19.76
C ILE A 92 20.79 -8.72 -20.03
N LYS A 93 20.87 -10.05 -19.85
CA LYS A 93 22.14 -10.80 -19.94
C LYS A 93 22.34 -11.74 -21.14
N GLU A 94 21.53 -11.69 -22.19
CA GLU A 94 21.76 -12.49 -23.42
C GLU A 94 21.80 -11.65 -24.70
N GLY A 95 22.62 -10.59 -24.73
CA GLY A 95 22.72 -9.71 -25.90
C GLY A 95 24.10 -9.12 -26.25
N THR A 96 25.19 -9.53 -25.59
CA THR A 96 26.54 -9.05 -25.93
C THR A 96 27.55 -10.19 -25.94
N GLY A 97 27.57 -10.93 -27.05
CA GLY A 97 28.49 -12.05 -27.23
C GLY A 97 28.75 -12.40 -28.69
N GLN A 98 28.84 -11.41 -29.59
CA GLN A 98 29.36 -11.65 -30.94
C GLN A 98 30.04 -10.41 -31.54
N PHE A 99 31.29 -10.19 -31.14
CA PHE A 99 32.32 -9.55 -31.95
C PHE A 99 33.64 -10.26 -31.66
N LEU A 100 33.85 -11.39 -32.35
CA LEU A 100 35.15 -11.81 -32.86
C LEU A 100 35.12 -11.61 -34.37
#